data_AF-A0A6A9SNS0-F1
#
_entry.id   AF-A0A6A9SNS0-F1
#
_cell.length_a   1.000
_cell.length_b   1.000
_cell.length_c   1.000
_cell.angle_alpha   90.00
_cell.angle_beta   90.00
_cell.angle_gamma   90.00
#
_symmetry.space_group_name_H-M   'P 1'
#
loop_
_entity.id
_entity.type
_entity.pdbx_description
1 polymer ?
#
loop_
_entity_poly.entity_id
_entity_poly.type
_entity_poly.pdbx_seq_one_letter_code
_entity_poly.pdbx_strand_id
1 'polypeptide(L)'
;MNDNTSSPNHSRSLDRRTVLSGVSGTLVALAGCTDNPDTGSDTSTDSTDTTTDSPASQSNVFTGVRFDGGQLVVTLASDTSVDWVRRFGPEENLSEKAKVSPDGTQAQFDLVGQNTDGYTPGTHRLVAVKNDETLGEMPLDLTPDVALTDFRWAKNHPDMEWDKSANNWETHASFVLENTGSGPAMLARTRWRDAPFVLRTDEDEQAFDHTTPLPPGETTTVYARPPVYETSGGLVGASAVECENIDAKTLQLTAVVEPGANLSYLQTIEYGGEEGACELTIVDRETAGPTQTAANGSDT
;
A
#
# COMPACT_ATOMS: atom_id res chain seq x y z
N MET A 1 7.15 -32.94 -54.47
CA MET A 1 6.26 -32.70 -55.62
C MET A 1 4.90 -32.32 -55.05
N ASN A 2 4.42 -31.08 -55.02
CA ASN A 2 4.89 -29.80 -55.56
C ASN A 2 4.54 -28.68 -54.57
N ASP A 3 5.44 -27.70 -54.50
CA ASP A 3 5.24 -26.37 -53.93
C ASP A 3 4.33 -25.49 -54.80
N ASN A 4 3.63 -24.56 -54.13
CA ASN A 4 3.62 -23.10 -54.36
C ASN A 4 2.23 -22.49 -54.07
N THR A 5 2.08 -21.74 -52.96
CA THR A 5 2.24 -20.27 -52.81
C THR A 5 1.05 -19.48 -53.34
N SER A 6 0.41 -18.70 -52.46
CA SER A 6 0.28 -17.23 -52.59
C SER A 6 -0.64 -16.66 -51.49
N SER A 7 -0.05 -15.89 -50.58
CA SER A 7 -0.73 -14.87 -49.78
C SER A 7 -0.94 -13.61 -50.62
N PRO A 8 -1.96 -12.79 -50.31
CA PRO A 8 -1.89 -11.36 -50.51
C PRO A 8 -1.84 -10.61 -49.17
N ASN A 9 -0.79 -9.80 -49.05
CA ASN A 9 -0.63 -8.68 -48.13
C ASN A 9 -1.82 -7.70 -48.22
N HIS A 10 -2.31 -7.23 -47.08
CA HIS A 10 -2.96 -5.93 -47.00
C HIS A 10 -2.21 -5.01 -46.02
N SER A 11 -1.31 -4.23 -46.61
CA SER A 11 -0.77 -2.98 -46.07
C SER A 11 -1.74 -1.83 -46.34
N ARG A 12 -2.25 -1.17 -45.29
CA ARG A 12 -2.78 0.21 -45.33
C ARG A 12 -2.51 0.84 -43.95
N SER A 13 -1.42 1.60 -43.84
CA SER A 13 -1.30 3.06 -44.03
C SER A 13 -1.51 3.81 -42.72
N LEU A 14 -0.40 4.26 -42.15
CA LEU A 14 -0.31 5.20 -41.04
C LEU A 14 -1.10 6.48 -41.37
N ASP A 15 -1.89 6.97 -40.43
CA ASP A 15 -2.17 8.41 -40.34
C ASP A 15 -1.73 8.93 -38.97
N ARG A 16 -0.99 10.04 -39.03
CA ARG A 16 -0.30 10.69 -37.93
C ARG A 16 -1.19 11.81 -37.41
N ARG A 17 -1.55 11.78 -36.13
CA ARG A 17 -1.89 13.00 -35.39
C ARG A 17 -1.19 13.03 -34.04
N THR A 18 0.00 13.59 -34.08
CA THR A 18 0.69 14.21 -32.96
C THR A 18 -0.03 15.51 -32.62
N VAL A 19 -0.55 15.64 -31.39
CA VAL A 19 -0.84 16.95 -30.78
C VAL A 19 -0.18 16.94 -29.42
N LEU A 20 1.03 17.52 -29.35
CA LEU A 20 1.66 17.92 -28.09
C LEU A 20 0.95 19.19 -27.62
N SER A 21 0.15 19.07 -26.57
CA SER A 21 -0.35 20.22 -25.83
C SER A 21 0.71 20.60 -24.79
N GLY A 22 1.57 21.56 -25.13
CA GLY A 22 2.52 22.15 -24.19
C GLY A 22 1.78 23.02 -23.17
N VAL A 23 1.95 22.71 -21.88
CA VAL A 23 1.65 23.64 -20.79
C VAL A 23 3.00 24.13 -20.26
N SER A 24 3.29 25.39 -20.58
CA SER A 24 4.39 26.15 -20.02
C SER A 24 4.05 26.50 -18.56
N GLY A 25 4.64 25.78 -17.61
CA GLY A 25 4.62 26.12 -16.19
C GLY A 25 5.87 26.92 -15.84
N THR A 26 5.67 28.17 -15.41
CA THR A 26 6.70 29.13 -15.02
C THR A 26 7.55 28.63 -13.84
N LEU A 27 8.88 28.62 -14.01
CA LEU A 27 9.85 28.52 -12.93
C LEU A 27 9.86 29.83 -12.14
N VAL A 28 9.52 29.77 -10.85
CA VAL A 28 9.75 30.87 -9.91
C VAL A 28 11.17 30.71 -9.36
N ALA A 29 12.09 31.54 -9.83
CA ALA A 29 13.41 31.69 -9.24
C ALA A 29 13.32 32.68 -8.07
N LEU A 30 13.48 32.21 -6.84
CA LEU A 30 13.77 33.06 -5.69
C LEU A 30 15.29 33.28 -5.66
N ALA A 31 15.71 34.47 -6.06
CA ALA A 31 17.06 34.96 -5.88
C ALA A 31 17.03 36.21 -4.99
N GLY A 32 17.99 36.29 -4.06
CA GLY A 32 18.32 37.49 -3.29
C GLY A 32 18.36 37.22 -1.79
N CYS A 33 19.35 37.64 -1.01
CA CYS A 33 20.59 38.36 -1.31
C CYS A 33 21.61 37.97 -0.23
N THR A 34 22.81 37.65 -0.66
CA THR A 34 24.02 37.70 0.16
C THR A 34 24.53 39.13 0.13
N ASP A 35 24.69 39.76 1.29
CA ASP A 35 25.60 40.90 1.48
C ASP A 35 26.28 40.79 2.84
N ASN A 36 27.59 40.97 2.81
CA ASN A 36 28.58 40.95 3.88
C ASN A 36 29.67 41.94 3.44
N PRO A 37 30.53 42.49 4.30
CA PRO A 37 30.39 43.08 5.64
C PRO A 37 30.77 44.59 5.59
N ASP A 38 30.74 45.32 6.73
CA ASP A 38 31.93 46.05 7.23
C ASP A 38 31.67 46.86 8.52
N THR A 39 32.40 46.44 9.55
CA THR A 39 33.15 47.19 10.58
C THR A 39 32.57 48.42 11.31
N GLY A 40 32.56 48.33 12.66
CA GLY A 40 32.51 49.51 13.55
C GLY A 40 32.42 49.22 15.06
N SER A 41 33.53 48.75 15.66
CA SER A 41 34.03 48.92 17.05
C SER A 41 33.13 48.80 18.30
N ASP A 42 33.57 47.88 19.18
CA ASP A 42 33.74 47.93 20.65
C ASP A 42 32.53 48.11 21.58
N THR A 43 32.25 47.09 22.40
CA THR A 43 32.53 47.09 23.86
C THR A 43 32.36 45.68 24.44
N SER A 44 33.37 45.23 25.19
CA SER A 44 33.44 43.94 25.90
C SER A 44 32.33 43.75 26.94
N THR A 45 31.71 42.56 26.97
CA THR A 45 31.31 41.92 28.24
C THR A 45 31.52 40.41 28.15
N ASP A 46 32.26 39.90 29.12
CA ASP A 46 32.52 38.49 29.40
C ASP A 46 31.21 37.74 29.70
N SER A 47 30.98 36.62 29.02
CA SER A 47 29.97 35.62 29.39
C SER A 47 30.35 34.29 28.75
N THR A 48 30.99 33.44 29.54
CA THR A 48 31.03 32.00 29.35
C THR A 48 29.61 31.45 29.40
N ASP A 49 29.05 31.02 28.27
CA ASP A 49 28.09 29.91 28.30
C ASP A 49 27.96 29.21 26.94
N THR A 50 28.18 27.90 26.99
CA THR A 50 27.70 26.85 26.08
C THR A 50 27.41 27.24 24.63
N THR A 51 28.37 26.96 23.75
CA THR A 51 28.11 26.67 22.33
C THR A 51 27.10 25.52 22.29
N THR A 52 25.83 25.87 22.16
CA THR A 52 24.78 24.94 21.79
C THR A 52 25.04 24.64 20.33
N ASP A 53 25.66 23.48 20.08
CA ASP A 53 25.67 22.87 18.75
C ASP A 53 24.23 22.86 18.25
N SER A 54 23.98 23.66 17.22
CA SER A 54 22.70 23.72 16.53
C SER A 54 22.51 22.37 15.81
N PRO A 55 21.47 21.57 16.11
CA PRO A 55 21.30 20.28 15.48
C PRO A 55 20.77 20.45 14.05
N ALA A 56 21.17 19.53 13.18
CA ALA A 56 20.84 19.41 11.75
C ALA A 56 21.70 20.22 10.77
N SER A 57 23.00 19.90 10.71
CA SER A 57 23.64 19.79 9.39
C SER A 57 22.84 18.77 8.58
N GLN A 58 21.99 19.23 7.66
CA GLN A 58 21.47 18.37 6.59
C GLN A 58 22.66 17.92 5.74
N SER A 59 23.32 16.84 6.16
CA SER A 59 24.44 16.30 5.42
C SER A 59 23.90 15.78 4.08
N ASN A 60 24.60 16.09 3.00
CA ASN A 60 24.36 15.57 1.65
C ASN A 60 24.56 14.04 1.52
N VAL A 61 24.69 13.30 2.63
CA VAL A 61 24.95 11.86 2.67
C VAL A 61 23.78 11.04 2.14
N PHE A 62 22.54 11.46 2.41
CA PHE A 62 21.34 10.80 1.88
C PHE A 62 20.88 11.49 0.60
N THR A 63 20.75 10.74 -0.48
CA THR A 63 20.33 11.27 -1.79
C THR A 63 18.88 10.92 -2.13
N GLY A 64 18.30 9.94 -1.44
CA GLY A 64 16.89 9.62 -1.61
C GLY A 64 16.44 8.39 -0.81
N VAL A 65 15.12 8.23 -0.76
CA VAL A 65 14.43 7.06 -0.22
C VAL A 65 13.37 6.63 -1.20
N ARG A 66 13.16 5.33 -1.32
CA ARG A 66 12.07 4.74 -2.10
C ARG A 66 11.58 3.46 -1.42
N PHE A 67 10.40 3.02 -1.82
CA PHE A 67 9.86 1.73 -1.42
C PHE A 67 9.93 0.74 -2.56
N ASP A 68 10.21 -0.50 -2.22
CA ASP A 68 10.26 -1.62 -3.16
C ASP A 68 9.48 -2.79 -2.56
N GLY A 69 8.20 -2.90 -2.95
CA GLY A 69 7.26 -3.77 -2.26
C GLY A 69 7.17 -3.42 -0.77
N GLY A 70 7.65 -4.32 0.09
CA GLY A 70 7.65 -4.15 1.55
C GLY A 70 8.93 -3.54 2.14
N GLN A 71 9.88 -3.12 1.31
CA GLN A 71 11.20 -2.67 1.76
C GLN A 71 11.38 -1.16 1.61
N LEU A 72 12.06 -0.55 2.57
CA LEU A 72 12.64 0.79 2.45
C LEU A 72 14.04 0.67 1.85
N VAL A 73 14.26 1.31 0.71
CA VAL A 73 15.57 1.43 0.08
C VAL A 73 16.09 2.85 0.27
N VAL A 74 17.18 2.97 1.02
CA VAL A 74 17.87 4.24 1.27
C VAL A 74 19.04 4.37 0.31
N THR A 75 19.11 5.50 -0.40
CA THR A 75 20.22 5.82 -1.32
C THR A 75 21.14 6.84 -0.69
N LEU A 76 22.44 6.56 -0.79
CA LEU A 76 23.53 7.35 -0.23
C LEU A 76 24.31 8.05 -1.36
N ALA A 77 24.99 9.14 -1.02
CA ALA A 77 25.90 9.83 -1.93
C ALA A 77 27.15 8.97 -2.20
N SER A 78 27.51 8.83 -3.48
CA SER A 78 28.60 7.94 -3.93
C SER A 78 30.00 8.36 -3.45
N ASP A 79 30.17 9.62 -3.06
CA ASP A 79 31.42 10.17 -2.52
C ASP A 79 31.53 10.01 -0.99
N THR A 80 30.49 9.49 -0.34
CA THR A 80 30.50 9.21 1.10
C THR A 80 30.76 7.73 1.36
N SER A 81 31.76 7.44 2.19
CA SER A 81 32.05 6.07 2.63
C SER A 81 31.27 5.79 3.92
N VAL A 82 30.13 5.11 3.80
CA VAL A 82 29.26 4.70 4.91
C VAL A 82 29.34 3.19 5.09
N ASP A 83 29.47 2.71 6.32
CA ASP A 83 29.50 1.26 6.60
C ASP A 83 28.08 0.72 6.86
N TRP A 84 27.27 1.50 7.58
CA TRP A 84 25.93 1.13 8.03
C TRP A 84 24.97 2.32 7.97
N VAL A 85 23.70 2.03 7.70
CA VAL A 85 22.60 2.94 8.01
C VAL A 85 21.84 2.37 9.20
N ARG A 86 21.56 3.22 10.18
CA ARG A 86 20.67 2.88 11.30
C ARG A 86 19.34 3.58 11.13
N ARG A 87 18.26 2.89 11.47
CA ARG A 87 16.91 3.44 11.53
C ARG A 87 16.42 3.42 12.97
N PHE A 88 15.92 4.56 13.43
CA PHE A 88 15.31 4.72 14.73
C PHE A 88 13.82 5.01 14.59
N GLY A 89 13.00 4.31 15.37
CA GLY A 89 11.55 4.55 15.41
C GLY A 89 11.16 5.87 16.11
N PRO A 90 9.87 6.27 16.03
CA PRO A 90 9.38 7.55 16.56
C PRO A 90 9.55 7.77 18.07
N GLU A 91 9.70 6.69 18.84
CA GLU A 91 9.92 6.73 20.30
C GLU A 91 11.30 6.18 20.68
N GLU A 92 12.22 6.07 19.71
CA GLU A 92 13.51 5.35 19.81
C GLU A 92 13.40 3.90 20.35
N ASN A 93 12.19 3.37 20.37
CA ASN A 93 11.84 2.00 20.77
C ASN A 93 12.38 0.94 19.81
N LEU A 94 12.68 1.34 18.58
CA LEU A 94 13.28 0.52 17.54
C LEU A 94 14.66 1.09 17.18
N SER A 95 15.67 0.23 17.14
CA SER A 95 16.94 0.52 16.48
C SER A 95 17.32 -0.65 15.58
N GLU A 96 17.23 -0.43 14.28
CA GLU A 96 17.58 -1.40 13.25
C GLU A 96 18.84 -0.91 12.52
N LYS A 97 19.68 -1.84 12.06
CA LYS A 97 20.88 -1.51 11.28
C LYS A 97 20.89 -2.29 9.98
N ALA A 98 21.11 -1.59 8.88
CA ALA A 98 21.30 -2.14 7.57
C ALA A 98 22.74 -1.92 7.12
N LYS A 99 23.38 -2.97 6.61
CA LYS A 99 24.71 -2.84 6.00
C LYS A 99 24.56 -2.12 4.67
N VAL A 100 25.47 -1.20 4.37
CA VAL A 100 25.55 -0.64 3.03
C VAL A 100 26.02 -1.73 2.06
N SER A 101 25.36 -1.78 0.91
CA SER A 101 25.66 -2.68 -0.19
C SER A 101 27.13 -2.53 -0.67
N PRO A 102 27.70 -3.55 -1.33
CA PRO A 102 29.11 -3.53 -1.73
C PRO A 102 29.51 -2.37 -2.67
N ASP A 103 28.55 -1.79 -3.40
CA ASP A 103 28.79 -0.61 -4.24
C ASP A 103 28.85 0.71 -3.45
N GLY A 104 28.54 0.68 -2.16
CA GLY A 104 28.61 1.83 -1.25
C GLY A 104 27.40 2.76 -1.32
N THR A 105 26.35 2.43 -2.07
CA THR A 105 25.30 3.41 -2.42
C THR A 105 23.93 3.13 -1.82
N GLN A 106 23.66 1.92 -1.35
CA GLN A 106 22.32 1.57 -0.87
C GLN A 106 22.32 0.78 0.44
N ALA A 107 21.32 1.02 1.27
CA ALA A 107 20.96 0.20 2.42
C ALA A 107 19.46 -0.11 2.39
N GLN A 108 19.05 -1.26 2.92
CA GLN A 108 17.67 -1.75 2.83
C GLN A 108 17.15 -2.20 4.20
N PHE A 109 15.88 -1.90 4.46
CA PHE A 109 15.16 -2.32 5.67
C PHE A 109 13.85 -2.99 5.28
N ASP A 110 13.55 -4.15 5.84
CA ASP A 110 12.25 -4.79 5.68
C ASP A 110 11.23 -4.09 6.57
N LEU A 111 10.20 -3.47 5.97
CA LEU A 111 9.17 -2.76 6.73
C LEU A 111 7.88 -3.58 6.88
N VAL A 112 7.47 -4.30 5.84
CA VAL A 112 6.26 -5.15 5.86
C VAL A 112 6.51 -6.47 5.12
N GLY A 113 5.94 -7.57 5.62
CA GLY A 113 6.08 -8.90 5.04
C GLY A 113 5.70 -10.01 6.01
N GLN A 114 5.56 -11.26 5.52
CA GLN A 114 5.13 -12.42 6.33
C GLN A 114 6.04 -12.74 7.53
N ASN A 115 7.30 -12.33 7.48
CA ASN A 115 8.29 -12.63 8.52
C ASN A 115 9.01 -11.35 8.97
N THR A 116 8.30 -10.23 8.93
CA THR A 116 8.83 -8.91 9.29
C THR A 116 8.10 -8.44 10.55
N ASP A 117 8.85 -8.02 11.57
CA ASP A 117 8.28 -7.50 12.84
C ASP A 117 7.47 -6.20 12.65
N GLY A 118 7.52 -5.63 11.45
CA GLY A 118 6.81 -4.42 11.06
C GLY A 118 7.59 -3.16 11.41
N TYR A 119 6.87 -2.04 11.42
CA TYR A 119 7.37 -0.77 11.94
C TYR A 119 6.24 -0.04 12.66
N THR A 120 6.59 0.79 13.64
CA THR A 120 5.64 1.72 14.26
C THR A 120 5.42 2.92 13.33
N PRO A 121 4.18 3.24 12.92
CA PRO A 121 3.91 4.45 12.14
C PRO A 121 4.36 5.73 12.85
N GLY A 122 4.83 6.71 12.08
CA GLY A 122 5.30 8.02 12.56
C GLY A 122 6.61 8.47 11.91
N THR A 123 7.27 9.46 12.51
CA THR A 123 8.55 9.97 12.03
C THR A 123 9.71 9.12 12.53
N HIS A 124 10.42 8.47 11.62
CA HIS A 124 11.66 7.73 11.88
C HIS A 124 12.87 8.63 11.65
N ARG A 125 14.02 8.21 12.15
CA ARG A 125 15.31 8.88 11.92
C ARG A 125 16.30 7.91 11.29
N LEU A 126 16.86 8.28 10.14
CA LEU A 126 17.96 7.55 9.50
C LEU A 126 19.29 8.18 9.89
N VAL A 127 20.28 7.36 10.22
CA VAL A 127 21.62 7.78 10.63
C VAL A 127 22.65 6.98 9.86
N ALA A 128 23.48 7.66 9.08
CA ALA A 128 24.59 7.06 8.34
C ALA A 128 25.83 7.02 9.26
N VAL A 129 26.46 5.85 9.38
CA VAL A 129 27.54 5.60 10.33
C VAL A 129 28.76 4.99 9.62
N LYS A 130 29.96 5.45 9.99
CA LYS A 130 31.24 4.85 9.61
C LYS A 130 32.14 4.75 10.84
N ASN A 131 32.73 3.58 11.10
CA ASN A 131 33.57 3.38 12.30
C ASN A 131 32.94 3.91 13.60
N ASP A 132 31.62 3.71 13.77
CA ASP A 132 30.81 4.23 14.89
C ASP A 132 30.66 5.76 14.99
N GLU A 133 31.16 6.53 14.01
CA GLU A 133 30.93 7.97 13.88
C GLU A 133 29.72 8.27 12.98
N THR A 134 28.84 9.16 13.43
CA THR A 134 27.71 9.66 12.63
C THR A 134 28.23 10.59 11.54
N LEU A 135 27.94 10.25 10.28
CA LEU A 135 28.27 11.06 9.12
C LEU A 135 27.11 11.97 8.68
N GLY A 136 25.88 11.58 9.02
CA GLY A 136 24.69 12.27 8.55
C GLY A 136 23.40 11.70 9.13
N GLU A 137 22.38 12.54 9.24
CA GLU A 137 21.05 12.14 9.70
C GLU A 137 19.95 12.75 8.83
N MET A 138 18.82 12.05 8.71
CA MET A 138 17.64 12.52 7.97
C MET A 138 16.35 11.99 8.61
N PRO A 139 15.31 12.82 8.80
CA PRO A 139 13.99 12.35 9.19
C PRO A 139 13.30 11.61 8.04
N LEU A 140 12.46 10.63 8.37
CA LEU A 140 11.68 9.86 7.41
C LEU A 140 10.29 9.56 7.98
N ASP A 141 9.25 10.13 7.38
CA ASP A 141 7.88 9.84 7.79
C ASP A 141 7.40 8.52 7.20
N LEU A 142 7.03 7.57 8.06
CA LEU A 142 6.42 6.30 7.69
C LEU A 142 5.03 6.21 8.32
N THR A 143 4.01 6.75 7.65
CA THR A 143 2.62 6.64 8.12
C THR A 143 1.75 6.16 6.96
N PRO A 144 1.22 4.94 7.01
CA PRO A 144 0.30 4.47 5.99
C PRO A 144 -1.07 5.12 6.17
N ASP A 145 -1.76 5.37 5.08
CA ASP A 145 -3.14 5.87 5.06
C ASP A 145 -3.87 5.13 3.96
N VAL A 146 -4.52 4.03 4.32
CA VAL A 146 -5.11 3.10 3.37
C VAL A 146 -6.63 3.24 3.38
N ALA A 147 -7.22 3.40 2.21
CA ALA A 147 -8.66 3.40 2.01
C ALA A 147 -9.08 2.26 1.08
N LEU A 148 -10.26 1.68 1.33
CA LEU A 148 -10.93 0.81 0.38
C LEU A 148 -11.82 1.69 -0.49
N THR A 149 -11.49 1.81 -1.78
CA THR A 149 -12.11 2.82 -2.66
C THR A 149 -13.10 2.23 -3.66
N ASP A 150 -13.03 0.94 -3.93
CA ASP A 150 -13.92 0.28 -4.89
C ASP A 150 -14.11 -1.21 -4.56
N PHE A 151 -15.25 -1.76 -4.97
CA PHE A 151 -15.60 -3.17 -4.86
C PHE A 151 -16.44 -3.61 -6.07
N ARG A 152 -15.94 -4.63 -6.79
CA ARG A 152 -16.48 -5.05 -8.07
C ARG A 152 -16.78 -6.53 -8.08
N TRP A 153 -17.96 -6.86 -8.59
CA TRP A 153 -18.38 -8.22 -8.89
C TRP A 153 -18.04 -8.55 -10.34
N ALA A 154 -17.36 -9.67 -10.58
CA ALA A 154 -16.97 -10.13 -11.92
C ALA A 154 -18.13 -10.19 -12.92
N LYS A 155 -19.31 -10.67 -12.52
CA LYS A 155 -20.52 -10.70 -13.37
C LYS A 155 -20.89 -9.32 -13.92
N ASN A 156 -20.71 -8.27 -13.13
CA ASN A 156 -21.05 -6.89 -13.50
C ASN A 156 -19.87 -6.12 -14.12
N HIS A 157 -18.65 -6.66 -14.03
CA HIS A 157 -17.41 -6.07 -14.55
C HIS A 157 -16.58 -7.12 -15.31
N PRO A 158 -17.11 -7.74 -16.38
CA PRO A 158 -16.46 -8.85 -17.07
C PRO A 158 -15.21 -8.45 -17.86
N ASP A 159 -14.96 -7.16 -18.01
CA ASP A 159 -13.83 -6.56 -18.72
C ASP A 159 -12.51 -6.59 -17.93
N MET A 160 -12.56 -6.81 -16.62
CA MET A 160 -11.35 -6.94 -15.79
C MET A 160 -10.60 -8.26 -16.03
N GLU A 161 -9.37 -8.34 -15.53
CA GLU A 161 -8.43 -9.46 -15.73
C GLU A 161 -8.73 -10.67 -14.82
N TRP A 162 -9.96 -11.17 -14.87
CA TRP A 162 -10.36 -12.39 -14.16
C TRP A 162 -9.71 -13.65 -14.76
N ASP A 163 -9.48 -14.67 -13.93
CA ASP A 163 -9.17 -16.01 -14.43
C ASP A 163 -10.42 -16.68 -15.01
N LYS A 164 -10.69 -16.39 -16.28
CA LYS A 164 -11.85 -16.93 -17.02
C LYS A 164 -11.74 -18.42 -17.35
N SER A 165 -10.64 -19.08 -16.97
CA SER A 165 -10.52 -20.54 -17.09
C SER A 165 -11.23 -21.27 -15.93
N ALA A 166 -11.43 -20.58 -14.79
CA ALA A 166 -12.26 -21.08 -13.71
C ALA A 166 -13.74 -21.09 -14.13
N ASN A 167 -14.42 -22.21 -13.90
CA ASN A 167 -15.82 -22.39 -14.29
C ASN A 167 -16.80 -21.44 -13.57
N ASN A 168 -16.40 -20.90 -12.42
CA ASN A 168 -17.19 -19.98 -11.61
C ASN A 168 -16.56 -18.57 -11.52
N TRP A 169 -15.73 -18.15 -12.48
CA TRP A 169 -15.06 -16.84 -12.43
C TRP A 169 -16.04 -15.66 -12.25
N GLU A 170 -17.27 -15.78 -12.74
CA GLU A 170 -18.33 -14.77 -12.60
C GLU A 170 -18.78 -14.55 -11.16
N THR A 171 -18.55 -15.51 -10.24
CA THR A 171 -18.90 -15.37 -8.82
C THR A 171 -17.79 -14.71 -7.99
N HIS A 172 -16.64 -14.41 -8.59
CA HIS A 172 -15.55 -13.72 -7.92
C HIS A 172 -15.80 -12.21 -7.78
N ALA A 173 -15.08 -11.61 -6.84
CA ALA A 173 -15.05 -10.17 -6.64
C ALA A 173 -13.61 -9.65 -6.59
N SER A 174 -13.47 -8.35 -6.76
CA SER A 174 -12.23 -7.62 -6.52
C SER A 174 -12.54 -6.38 -5.70
N PHE A 175 -11.58 -5.91 -4.92
CA PHE A 175 -11.66 -4.64 -4.23
C PHE A 175 -10.36 -3.85 -4.42
N VAL A 176 -10.46 -2.54 -4.31
CA VAL A 176 -9.34 -1.62 -4.56
C VAL A 176 -8.93 -0.97 -3.25
N LEU A 177 -7.64 -1.05 -2.94
CA LEU A 177 -7.02 -0.39 -1.81
C LEU A 177 -6.09 0.71 -2.32
N GLU A 178 -6.25 1.91 -1.80
CA GLU A 178 -5.40 3.06 -2.13
C GLU A 178 -4.62 3.47 -0.88
N ASN A 179 -3.29 3.57 -0.96
CA ASN A 179 -2.46 4.06 0.12
C ASN A 179 -1.99 5.48 -0.20
N THR A 180 -2.64 6.49 0.39
CA THR A 180 -2.26 7.91 0.25
C THR A 180 -1.20 8.35 1.27
N GLY A 181 -0.80 7.44 2.16
CA GLY A 181 0.20 7.69 3.19
C GLY A 181 1.63 7.71 2.68
N SER A 182 2.57 8.01 3.58
CA SER A 182 4.01 8.03 3.30
C SER A 182 4.71 6.71 3.60
N GLY A 183 4.07 5.82 4.37
CA GLY A 183 4.60 4.51 4.76
C GLY A 183 3.92 3.37 3.99
N PRO A 184 4.64 2.26 3.72
CA PRO A 184 4.04 1.07 3.12
C PRO A 184 3.15 0.34 4.13
N ALA A 185 2.12 -0.32 3.63
CA ALA A 185 1.33 -1.27 4.43
C ALA A 185 1.26 -2.62 3.72
N MET A 186 0.60 -3.59 4.34
CA MET A 186 0.30 -4.88 3.75
C MET A 186 -1.15 -5.24 4.07
N LEU A 187 -1.89 -5.72 3.07
CA LEU A 187 -3.12 -6.46 3.33
C LEU A 187 -2.71 -7.82 3.90
N ALA A 188 -2.96 -8.03 5.19
CA ALA A 188 -2.59 -9.23 5.92
C ALA A 188 -3.72 -10.26 5.94
N ARG A 189 -4.97 -9.82 5.91
CA ARG A 189 -6.14 -10.72 5.97
C ARG A 189 -7.41 -10.04 5.46
N THR A 190 -8.32 -10.83 4.89
CA THR A 190 -9.71 -10.42 4.66
C THR A 190 -10.64 -11.31 5.48
N ARG A 191 -11.63 -10.71 6.13
CA ARG A 191 -12.72 -11.40 6.83
C ARG A 191 -14.04 -11.08 6.16
N TRP A 192 -14.87 -12.09 5.96
CA TRP A 192 -16.12 -12.00 5.23
C TRP A 192 -17.26 -12.50 6.11
N ARG A 193 -18.30 -11.69 6.27
CA ARG A 193 -19.57 -12.08 6.92
C ARG A 193 -20.73 -11.87 5.97
N ASP A 194 -21.75 -12.70 6.09
CA ASP A 194 -23.01 -12.61 5.33
C ASP A 194 -22.83 -12.54 3.79
N ALA A 195 -21.63 -12.84 3.27
CA ALA A 195 -21.40 -12.97 1.84
C ALA A 195 -22.03 -14.29 1.36
N PRO A 196 -22.54 -14.36 0.11
CA PRO A 196 -23.19 -15.56 -0.41
C PRO A 196 -22.40 -16.86 -0.17
N PHE A 197 -21.08 -16.82 -0.35
CA PHE A 197 -20.24 -18.00 -0.13
C PHE A 197 -20.12 -18.43 1.34
N VAL A 198 -20.27 -17.49 2.29
CA VAL A 198 -20.24 -17.75 3.74
C VAL A 198 -21.54 -18.41 4.18
N LEU A 199 -22.67 -17.99 3.60
CA LEU A 199 -24.01 -18.57 3.87
C LEU A 199 -24.13 -20.05 3.48
N ARG A 200 -23.17 -20.58 2.73
CA ARG A 200 -23.06 -22.00 2.37
C ARG A 200 -22.45 -22.85 3.48
N THR A 201 -21.91 -22.22 4.52
CA THR A 201 -21.21 -22.88 5.63
C THR A 201 -21.94 -22.60 6.93
N ASP A 202 -21.67 -23.41 7.97
CA ASP A 202 -22.20 -23.18 9.32
C ASP A 202 -21.43 -22.07 10.07
N GLU A 203 -20.49 -21.39 9.41
CA GLU A 203 -19.66 -20.32 9.98
C GLU A 203 -20.27 -18.94 9.71
N ASP A 204 -20.28 -18.06 10.72
CA ASP A 204 -20.74 -16.68 10.57
C ASP A 204 -19.72 -15.77 9.86
N GLU A 205 -18.45 -16.17 9.85
CA GLU A 205 -17.34 -15.42 9.25
C GLU A 205 -16.30 -16.37 8.66
N GLN A 206 -15.79 -16.06 7.46
CA GLN A 206 -14.62 -16.73 6.89
C GLN A 206 -13.45 -15.76 6.69
N ALA A 207 -12.25 -16.22 7.03
CA ALA A 207 -11.02 -15.45 6.95
C ALA A 207 -10.04 -16.03 5.93
N PHE A 208 -9.36 -15.15 5.19
CA PHE A 208 -8.32 -15.50 4.24
C PHE A 208 -7.10 -14.63 4.47
N ASP A 209 -5.96 -15.23 4.76
CA ASP A 209 -4.69 -14.51 4.90
C ASP A 209 -4.24 -13.94 3.56
N HIS A 210 -3.45 -12.88 3.59
CA HIS A 210 -2.89 -12.20 2.43
C HIS A 210 -1.45 -11.77 2.73
N THR A 211 -0.71 -11.54 1.66
CA THR A 211 0.70 -11.11 1.71
C THR A 211 0.92 -10.04 0.65
N THR A 212 -0.07 -9.16 0.51
CA THR A 212 -0.16 -8.23 -0.61
C THR A 212 0.39 -6.88 -0.14
N PRO A 213 1.55 -6.42 -0.65
CA PRO A 213 2.10 -5.12 -0.28
C PRO A 213 1.19 -4.00 -0.80
N LEU A 214 1.13 -2.92 -0.04
CA LEU A 214 0.41 -1.68 -0.34
C LEU A 214 1.42 -0.52 -0.30
N PRO A 215 2.16 -0.28 -1.39
CA PRO A 215 3.15 0.78 -1.44
C PRO A 215 2.53 2.17 -1.25
N PRO A 216 3.26 3.12 -0.66
CA PRO A 216 2.75 4.48 -0.48
C PRO A 216 2.60 5.20 -1.82
N GLY A 217 1.51 5.97 -1.95
CA GLY A 217 1.14 6.68 -3.18
C GLY A 217 0.59 5.79 -4.29
N GLU A 218 0.30 4.51 -4.03
CA GLU A 218 -0.15 3.56 -5.03
C GLU A 218 -1.56 3.02 -4.76
N THR A 219 -2.22 2.58 -5.85
CA THR A 219 -3.50 1.88 -5.84
C THR A 219 -3.29 0.42 -6.17
N THR A 220 -3.77 -0.48 -5.32
CA THR A 220 -3.66 -1.92 -5.48
C THR A 220 -5.04 -2.55 -5.68
N THR A 221 -5.24 -3.24 -6.80
CA THR A 221 -6.44 -4.07 -7.02
C THR A 221 -6.19 -5.47 -6.47
N VAL A 222 -7.07 -5.92 -5.58
CA VAL A 222 -7.02 -7.25 -4.96
C VAL A 222 -8.19 -8.08 -5.47
N TYR A 223 -7.88 -9.21 -6.09
CA TYR A 223 -8.86 -10.23 -6.44
C TYR A 223 -9.16 -11.08 -5.20
N ALA A 224 -10.43 -11.17 -4.81
CA ALA A 224 -10.84 -11.94 -3.65
C ALA A 224 -10.52 -13.43 -3.88
N ARG A 225 -9.88 -14.05 -2.87
CA ARG A 225 -9.59 -15.48 -2.87
C ARG A 225 -10.86 -16.35 -2.91
N PRO A 226 -11.90 -16.08 -2.09
CA PRO A 226 -13.15 -16.81 -2.23
C PRO A 226 -13.97 -16.34 -3.44
N PRO A 227 -14.79 -17.23 -4.02
CA PRO A 227 -15.81 -16.85 -4.98
C PRO A 227 -16.98 -16.16 -4.25
N VAL A 228 -16.84 -14.86 -3.96
CA VAL A 228 -17.67 -14.09 -3.02
C VAL A 228 -19.18 -14.29 -3.22
N TYR A 229 -19.63 -14.40 -4.47
CA TYR A 229 -21.04 -14.50 -4.85
C TYR A 229 -21.50 -15.93 -5.19
N GLU A 230 -20.72 -16.95 -4.82
CA GLU A 230 -21.09 -18.35 -5.05
C GLU A 230 -22.24 -18.78 -4.14
N THR A 231 -23.24 -19.44 -4.72
CA THR A 231 -24.44 -19.90 -4.02
C THR A 231 -24.66 -21.40 -4.15
N SER A 232 -24.03 -22.05 -5.12
CA SER A 232 -24.27 -23.47 -5.42
C SER A 232 -23.69 -24.39 -4.35
N GLY A 233 -24.35 -25.52 -4.06
CA GLY A 233 -23.79 -26.55 -3.19
C GLY A 233 -22.74 -27.43 -3.90
N GLY A 234 -22.18 -28.41 -3.19
CA GLY A 234 -21.42 -29.50 -3.84
C GLY A 234 -19.92 -29.57 -3.53
N LEU A 235 -19.42 -28.69 -2.66
CA LEU A 235 -18.14 -28.89 -1.99
C LEU A 235 -18.41 -29.57 -0.63
N VAL A 236 -17.50 -30.44 -0.18
CA VAL A 236 -17.61 -31.10 1.13
C VAL A 236 -17.65 -30.03 2.22
N GLY A 237 -18.75 -29.98 2.99
CA GLY A 237 -18.96 -28.99 4.04
C GLY A 237 -19.58 -27.67 3.55
N ALA A 238 -20.04 -27.58 2.30
CA ALA A 238 -20.77 -26.42 1.79
C ALA A 238 -22.13 -26.83 1.22
N SER A 239 -23.19 -26.30 1.83
CA SER A 239 -24.58 -26.42 1.37
C SER A 239 -24.88 -25.40 0.28
N ALA A 240 -25.96 -25.62 -0.47
CA ALA A 240 -26.50 -24.58 -1.33
C ALA A 240 -27.17 -23.49 -0.49
N VAL A 241 -27.19 -22.25 -0.99
CA VAL A 241 -27.92 -21.16 -0.33
C VAL A 241 -29.41 -21.30 -0.62
N GLU A 242 -30.25 -21.31 0.42
CA GLU A 242 -31.71 -21.30 0.32
C GLU A 242 -32.25 -19.89 0.06
N CYS A 243 -32.05 -19.39 -1.17
CA CYS A 243 -32.33 -18.01 -1.55
C CYS A 243 -33.81 -17.61 -1.35
N GLU A 244 -34.74 -18.56 -1.42
CA GLU A 244 -36.18 -18.34 -1.20
C GLU A 244 -36.52 -17.96 0.25
N ASN A 245 -35.62 -18.25 1.19
CA ASN A 245 -35.78 -17.94 2.62
C ASN A 245 -35.03 -16.66 3.03
N ILE A 246 -34.42 -15.95 2.08
CA ILE A 246 -33.60 -14.77 2.32
C ILE A 246 -34.16 -13.64 1.46
N ASP A 247 -34.67 -12.57 2.07
CA ASP A 247 -35.05 -11.37 1.32
C ASP A 247 -33.79 -10.60 0.91
N ALA A 248 -33.03 -10.15 1.92
CA ALA A 248 -31.78 -9.42 1.72
C ALA A 248 -30.78 -9.71 2.85
N LYS A 249 -29.48 -9.65 2.51
CA LYS A 249 -28.37 -9.70 3.46
C LYS A 249 -27.34 -8.62 3.13
N THR A 250 -26.74 -8.06 4.17
CA THR A 250 -25.64 -7.11 4.02
C THR A 250 -24.32 -7.84 4.21
N LEU A 251 -23.62 -8.10 3.12
CA LEU A 251 -22.27 -8.66 3.19
C LEU A 251 -21.33 -7.64 3.83
N GLN A 252 -20.40 -8.13 4.65
CA GLN A 252 -19.35 -7.32 5.24
C GLN A 252 -17.98 -7.89 4.89
N LEU A 253 -17.16 -7.08 4.22
CA LEU A 253 -15.73 -7.28 4.10
C LEU A 253 -15.03 -6.47 5.18
N THR A 254 -14.14 -7.11 5.93
CA THR A 254 -13.12 -6.43 6.75
C THR A 254 -11.73 -6.75 6.21
N ALA A 255 -11.01 -5.73 5.74
CA ALA A 255 -9.62 -5.85 5.32
C ALA A 255 -8.69 -5.44 6.47
N VAL A 256 -7.85 -6.37 6.92
CA VAL A 256 -6.85 -6.16 7.97
C VAL A 256 -5.56 -5.67 7.31
N VAL A 257 -5.19 -4.45 7.64
CA VAL A 257 -4.03 -3.74 7.08
C VAL A 257 -2.98 -3.54 8.15
N GLU A 258 -1.74 -3.92 7.84
CA GLU A 258 -0.63 -3.88 8.81
C GLU A 258 0.61 -3.18 8.22
N PRO A 259 1.19 -2.19 8.92
CA PRO A 259 0.57 -1.44 10.00
C PRO A 259 -0.58 -0.57 9.46
N GLY A 260 -1.59 -0.29 10.29
CA GLY A 260 -2.73 0.53 9.89
C GLY A 260 -4.00 0.16 10.65
N ALA A 261 -5.11 0.76 10.21
CA ALA A 261 -6.43 0.44 10.75
C ALA A 261 -7.15 -0.56 9.83
N ASN A 262 -8.01 -1.39 10.43
CA ASN A 262 -8.89 -2.27 9.68
C ASN A 262 -9.91 -1.46 8.88
N LEU A 263 -10.11 -1.84 7.62
CA LEU A 263 -11.06 -1.21 6.71
C LEU A 263 -12.31 -2.08 6.61
N SER A 264 -13.49 -1.47 6.51
CA SER A 264 -14.73 -2.22 6.35
C SER A 264 -15.56 -1.73 5.17
N TYR A 265 -16.12 -2.68 4.43
CA TYR A 265 -17.01 -2.43 3.32
C TYR A 265 -18.28 -3.25 3.50
N LEU A 266 -19.42 -2.59 3.29
CA LEU A 266 -20.75 -3.16 3.40
C LEU A 266 -21.44 -3.10 2.03
N GLN A 267 -22.12 -4.18 1.67
CA GLN A 267 -22.96 -4.20 0.49
C GLN A 267 -24.21 -5.03 0.72
N THR A 268 -25.37 -4.43 0.47
CA THR A 268 -26.66 -5.13 0.56
C THR A 268 -26.94 -5.87 -0.74
N ILE A 269 -27.23 -7.16 -0.59
CA ILE A 269 -27.63 -8.06 -1.67
C ILE A 269 -29.06 -8.50 -1.41
N GLU A 270 -29.93 -8.32 -2.40
CA GLU A 270 -31.24 -8.96 -2.49
C GLU A 270 -31.10 -10.34 -3.12
N TYR A 271 -31.80 -11.32 -2.55
CA TYR A 271 -31.80 -12.70 -2.97
C TYR A 271 -33.15 -13.06 -3.59
N GLY A 272 -33.10 -13.93 -4.59
CA GLY A 272 -34.26 -14.52 -5.24
C GLY A 272 -33.83 -15.77 -6.00
N GLY A 273 -34.74 -16.34 -6.77
CA GLY A 273 -34.48 -17.58 -7.53
C GLY A 273 -34.59 -18.84 -6.68
N GLU A 274 -34.01 -19.94 -7.17
CA GLU A 274 -34.08 -21.27 -6.58
C GLU A 274 -32.85 -21.58 -5.72
N GLU A 275 -32.98 -22.55 -4.79
CA GLU A 275 -31.88 -23.02 -3.95
C GLU A 275 -30.62 -23.33 -4.78
N GLY A 276 -29.49 -22.73 -4.37
CA GLY A 276 -28.20 -22.92 -5.02
C GLY A 276 -28.01 -22.19 -6.36
N ALA A 277 -29.08 -21.63 -6.92
CA ALA A 277 -29.08 -20.88 -8.17
C ALA A 277 -29.66 -19.47 -7.95
N CYS A 278 -29.19 -18.77 -6.92
CA CYS A 278 -29.77 -17.49 -6.55
C CYS A 278 -29.61 -16.43 -7.65
N GLU A 279 -30.67 -15.65 -7.84
CA GLU A 279 -30.63 -14.40 -8.58
C GLU A 279 -30.25 -13.28 -7.61
N LEU A 280 -28.97 -12.87 -7.61
CA LEU A 280 -28.46 -11.84 -6.70
C LEU A 280 -28.51 -10.44 -7.34
N THR A 281 -29.04 -9.47 -6.60
CA THR A 281 -29.07 -8.05 -7.00
C THR A 281 -28.38 -7.18 -5.96
N ILE A 282 -27.46 -6.31 -6.40
CA ILE A 282 -26.79 -5.36 -5.51
C ILE A 282 -27.65 -4.10 -5.37
N VAL A 283 -28.06 -3.78 -4.14
CA VAL A 283 -28.96 -2.65 -3.86
C VAL A 283 -28.19 -1.43 -3.37
N ASP A 284 -27.35 -1.59 -2.36
CA ASP A 284 -26.61 -0.50 -1.71
C ASP A 284 -25.15 -0.87 -1.48
N ARG A 285 -24.28 0.14 -1.48
CA ARG A 285 -22.84 0.02 -1.21
C ARG A 285 -22.44 1.11 -0.23
N GLU A 286 -21.83 0.73 0.88
CA GLU A 286 -21.30 1.67 1.87
C GLU A 286 -19.88 1.27 2.24
N THR A 287 -18.96 2.22 2.17
CA THR A 287 -17.62 2.03 2.73
C THR A 287 -17.60 2.66 4.11
N ALA A 288 -17.41 1.84 5.14
CA ALA A 288 -17.20 2.34 6.48
C ALA A 288 -15.72 2.67 6.66
N GLY A 289 -15.43 3.86 7.20
CA GLY A 289 -14.07 4.29 7.50
C GLY A 289 -13.33 3.35 8.46
N PRO A 290 -12.04 3.61 8.73
CA PRO A 290 -11.20 2.75 9.56
C PRO A 290 -11.85 2.46 10.90
N THR A 291 -12.06 1.18 11.20
CA THR A 291 -12.57 0.74 12.51
C THR A 291 -11.39 0.64 13.46
N GLN A 292 -11.20 1.64 14.32
CA GLN A 292 -10.20 1.57 15.38
C GLN A 292 -10.65 0.53 16.41
N THR A 293 -10.00 -0.64 16.43
CA THR A 293 -10.07 -1.52 17.60
C THR A 293 -9.22 -0.88 18.69
N ALA A 294 -9.87 -0.10 19.56
CA ALA A 294 -9.23 0.35 20.80
C ALA A 294 -8.95 -0.89 21.67
N ALA A 295 -7.70 -1.34 21.67
CA ALA A 295 -7.19 -2.21 22.73
C ALA A 295 -7.06 -1.36 24.00
N ASN A 296 -8.19 -1.12 24.67
CA ASN A 296 -8.15 -0.67 26.06
C ASN A 296 -7.70 -1.86 26.90
N GLY A 297 -6.42 -1.84 27.29
CA GLY A 297 -5.90 -2.71 28.32
C GLY A 297 -6.51 -2.38 29.68
N SER A 298 -6.64 -3.40 30.51
CA SER A 298 -6.32 -3.44 31.94
C SER A 298 -7.17 -4.55 32.57
N ASP A 299 -6.53 -5.68 32.87
CA ASP A 299 -6.94 -6.45 34.04
C ASP A 299 -5.67 -6.77 34.84
N THR A 300 -5.76 -6.38 36.10
CA THR A 300 -4.81 -6.53 37.21
C THR A 300 -4.36 -7.94 37.48
#